data_AF-A0A7Y8HBT7-F1
#
_entry.id   AF-A0A7Y8HBT7-F1
#
_cell.length_a   1.000
_cell.length_b   1.000
_cell.length_c   1.000
_cell.angle_alpha   90.00
_cell.angle_beta   90.00
_cell.angle_gamma   90.00
#
_symmetry.space_group_name_H-M   'P 1'
#
loop_
_entity.id
_entity.type
_entity.pdbx_description
1 polymer ?
#
loop_
_entity_poly.entity_id
_entity_poly.type
_entity_poly.pdbx_seq_one_letter_code
_entity_poly.pdbx_strand_id
1 'polypeptide(L)'
;MKKNKETIITFKVDPSLSEAMKGVSNRSEFIRSALLAALDSACPLCNGSGVLTPNQKKHWQDFAASHPFSECRDCHERHLVCGLRGRDKPRGRKTPRPME
;
A
#
# COMPACT_ATOMS: atom_id res chain seq x y z
N MET A 1 -15.26 -2.52 25.24
CA MET A 1 -14.28 -2.69 24.16
C MET A 1 -14.79 -3.76 23.20
N LYS A 2 -15.02 -3.44 21.92
CA LYS A 2 -15.45 -4.44 20.92
C LYS A 2 -14.27 -5.37 20.64
N LYS A 3 -14.40 -6.66 20.94
CA LYS A 3 -13.42 -7.67 20.52
C LYS A 3 -13.40 -7.67 18.99
N ASN A 4 -12.30 -7.23 18.40
CA ASN A 4 -12.10 -7.37 16.97
C ASN A 4 -12.16 -8.86 16.66
N LYS A 5 -13.15 -9.28 15.87
CA LYS A 5 -13.28 -10.67 15.48
C LYS A 5 -12.08 -11.03 14.61
N GLU A 6 -11.25 -11.94 15.08
CA GLU A 6 -10.18 -12.49 14.26
C GLU A 6 -10.81 -13.30 13.12
N THR A 7 -10.47 -12.93 11.88
CA THR A 7 -10.90 -13.65 10.68
C THR A 7 -9.86 -14.71 10.36
N ILE A 8 -10.28 -15.97 10.25
CA ILE A 8 -9.40 -17.06 9.84
C ILE A 8 -9.32 -17.11 8.32
N ILE A 9 -8.11 -17.06 7.77
CA ILE A 9 -7.83 -17.22 6.34
C ILE A 9 -6.98 -18.48 6.18
N THR A 10 -7.48 -19.45 5.41
CA THR A 10 -6.74 -20.67 5.07
C THR A 10 -6.24 -20.56 3.63
N PHE A 11 -4.94 -20.70 3.42
CA PHE A 11 -4.36 -20.75 2.09
C PHE A 11 -3.55 -22.05 1.93
N LYS A 12 -3.52 -22.56 0.69
CA LYS A 12 -2.70 -23.71 0.33
C LYS A 12 -1.28 -23.22 0.05
N VAL A 13 -0.30 -23.97 0.52
CA VAL A 13 1.12 -23.72 0.25
C VAL A 13 1.69 -24.87 -0.58
N ASP A 14 2.69 -24.56 -1.39
CA ASP A 14 3.46 -25.59 -2.08
C ASP A 14 4.35 -26.37 -1.08
N PRO A 15 4.83 -27.56 -1.48
CA PRO A 15 5.65 -28.39 -0.59
C PRO A 15 6.94 -27.73 -0.13
N SER A 16 7.54 -26.85 -0.93
CA SER A 16 8.81 -26.19 -0.60
C SER A 16 8.63 -25.17 0.52
N LEU A 17 7.55 -24.37 0.46
CA LEU A 17 7.19 -23.44 1.52
C LEU A 17 6.79 -24.18 2.81
N SER A 18 6.04 -25.29 2.68
CA SER A 18 5.68 -26.14 3.83
C SER A 18 6.91 -26.65 4.57
N GLU A 19 7.92 -27.15 3.84
CA GLU A 19 9.18 -27.64 4.43
C GLU A 19 9.94 -26.52 5.15
N ALA A 20 10.07 -25.36 4.50
CA ALA A 20 10.74 -24.19 5.08
C ALA A 20 10.07 -23.71 6.38
N MET A 21 8.76 -23.92 6.51
CA MET A 21 7.99 -23.53 7.70
C MET A 21 8.01 -24.55 8.84
N LYS A 22 8.59 -25.75 8.67
CA LYS A 22 8.59 -26.80 9.71
C LYS A 22 9.30 -26.35 10.99
N GLY A 23 10.40 -25.62 10.88
CA GLY A 23 11.19 -25.12 12.02
C GLY A 23 10.64 -23.86 12.70
N VAL A 24 9.57 -23.26 12.18
CA VAL A 24 8.99 -22.04 12.76
C VAL A 24 8.05 -22.44 13.91
N SER A 25 8.40 -22.03 15.13
CA SER A 25 7.66 -22.34 16.35
C SER A 25 6.25 -21.72 16.38
N ASN A 26 6.12 -20.45 15.98
CA ASN A 26 4.84 -19.74 15.86
C ASN A 26 4.56 -19.31 14.42
N ARG A 27 4.06 -20.26 13.61
CA ARG A 27 3.80 -20.03 12.18
C ARG A 27 2.83 -18.88 11.94
N SER A 28 1.78 -18.76 12.75
CA SER A 28 0.77 -17.71 12.58
C SER A 28 1.34 -16.30 12.79
N GLU A 29 2.17 -16.12 13.82
CA GLU A 29 2.84 -14.84 14.08
C GLU A 29 3.88 -14.51 13.01
N PHE A 30 4.64 -15.51 12.57
CA PHE A 30 5.58 -15.36 11.47
C PHE A 30 4.89 -14.91 10.17
N ILE A 31 3.82 -15.60 9.77
CA ILE A 31 3.04 -15.25 8.56
C ILE A 31 2.44 -13.85 8.70
N ARG A 32 1.85 -13.52 9.86
CA ARG A 32 1.25 -12.20 10.10
C ARG A 32 2.28 -11.08 9.95
N SER A 33 3.45 -11.26 10.57
CA SER A 33 4.53 -10.26 10.53
C SER A 33 5.11 -10.12 9.12
N ALA A 34 5.33 -11.24 8.43
CA ALA A 34 5.83 -11.24 7.06
C ALA A 34 4.85 -10.57 6.08
N LEU A 35 3.55 -10.85 6.20
CA LEU A 35 2.52 -10.21 5.37
C LEU A 35 2.39 -8.71 5.66
N LEU A 36 2.42 -8.30 6.93
CA LEU A 36 2.38 -6.88 7.29
C LEU A 36 3.59 -6.13 6.75
N ALA A 37 4.80 -6.67 6.91
CA ALA A 37 6.02 -6.09 6.37
C ALA A 37 5.97 -5.97 4.83
N ALA A 38 5.52 -7.03 4.16
CA ALA A 38 5.39 -7.02 2.70
C ALA A 38 4.37 -5.96 2.23
N LEU A 39 3.24 -5.82 2.91
CA LEU A 39 2.22 -4.81 2.60
C LEU A 39 2.68 -3.38 2.89
N ASP A 40 3.44 -3.16 3.97
CA ASP A 40 3.99 -1.85 4.32
C ASP A 40 5.05 -1.39 3.30
N SER A 41 5.85 -2.33 2.80
CA SER A 41 6.84 -2.08 1.74
C SER A 41 6.27 -2.03 0.31
N ALA A 42 5.01 -2.43 0.12
CA ALA A 42 4.42 -2.51 -1.22
C ALA A 42 4.04 -1.13 -1.73
N CYS A 43 4.35 -0.86 -3.01
CA CYS A 43 3.93 0.39 -3.64
C CYS A 43 2.40 0.54 -3.55
N PRO A 44 1.87 1.60 -2.91
CA PRO A 44 0.44 1.75 -2.64
C PRO A 44 -0.40 1.95 -3.90
N LEU A 45 0.24 2.21 -5.04
CA LEU A 45 -0.42 2.43 -6.31
C LEU A 45 -0.62 1.14 -7.13
N CYS A 46 0.37 0.24 -7.10
CA CYS A 46 0.33 -1.03 -7.82
C CYS A 46 0.11 -2.24 -6.90
N ASN A 47 0.01 -2.02 -5.59
CA ASN A 47 -0.11 -3.06 -4.56
C ASN A 47 1.01 -4.12 -4.68
N GLY A 48 2.22 -3.68 -5.01
CA GLY A 48 3.37 -4.57 -5.16
C GLY A 48 3.43 -5.37 -6.47
N SER A 49 2.51 -5.16 -7.42
CA SER A 49 2.57 -5.84 -8.73
C SER A 49 3.73 -5.38 -9.62
N GLY A 50 4.32 -4.22 -9.32
CA GLY A 50 5.32 -3.56 -10.16
C GLY A 50 4.79 -3.00 -11.49
N VAL A 51 3.51 -3.22 -11.82
CA VAL A 51 2.90 -2.84 -13.09
C VAL A 51 1.61 -2.06 -12.85
N LEU A 52 1.48 -0.90 -13.49
CA LEU A 52 0.27 -0.09 -13.45
C LEU A 52 -0.63 -0.42 -14.63
N THR A 53 -1.93 -0.49 -14.38
CA THR A 53 -2.93 -0.52 -15.47
C THR A 53 -2.84 0.78 -16.29
N PRO A 54 -3.30 0.80 -17.56
CA PRO A 54 -3.26 2.01 -18.39
C PRO A 54 -3.93 3.23 -17.73
N ASN A 55 -5.06 3.02 -17.06
CA ASN A 55 -5.78 4.09 -16.34
C ASN A 55 -5.00 4.57 -15.11
N GLN A 56 -4.44 3.65 -14.31
CA GLN A 56 -3.58 4.03 -13.18
C GLN A 56 -2.34 4.80 -13.63
N LYS A 57 -1.72 4.40 -14.75
CA LYS A 57 -0.56 5.11 -15.31
C LYS A 57 -0.92 6.53 -15.72
N LYS A 58 -2.09 6.74 -16.35
CA LYS A 58 -2.58 8.08 -16.69
C LYS A 58 -2.75 8.95 -15.44
N HIS A 59 -3.45 8.43 -14.43
CA HIS A 59 -3.64 9.14 -13.15
C HIS A 59 -2.31 9.43 -12.44
N TRP A 60 -1.36 8.50 -12.52
CA TRP A 60 -0.02 8.69 -11.97
C TRP A 60 0.75 9.80 -12.70
N GLN A 61 0.68 9.85 -14.03
CA GLN A 61 1.34 10.89 -14.82
C GLN A 61 0.78 12.28 -14.48
N ASP A 62 -0.55 12.42 -14.38
CA ASP A 62 -1.20 13.66 -13.98
C ASP A 62 -0.76 14.11 -12.57
N PHE A 63 -0.66 13.15 -11.63
CA PHE A 63 -0.20 13.41 -10.27
C PHE A 63 1.28 13.82 -10.22
N ALA A 64 2.15 13.06 -10.88
CA ALA A 64 3.60 13.25 -10.91
C ALA A 64 4.01 14.57 -11.60
N ALA A 65 3.19 15.07 -12.53
CA ALA A 65 3.39 16.40 -13.13
C ALA A 65 3.33 17.53 -12.08
N SER A 66 2.51 17.36 -11.04
CA SER A 66 2.37 18.32 -9.94
C SER A 66 3.19 17.97 -8.69
N HIS A 67 3.71 16.74 -8.61
CA HIS A 67 4.43 16.21 -7.46
C HIS A 67 5.75 15.56 -7.90
N PRO A 68 6.78 16.35 -8.25
CA PRO A 68 8.07 15.80 -8.64
C PRO A 68 8.76 15.10 -7.46
N PHE A 69 9.71 14.22 -7.77
CA PHE A 69 10.59 13.63 -6.77
C PHE A 69 11.77 14.57 -6.50
N SER A 70 12.05 14.83 -5.24
CA SER A 70 13.26 15.53 -4.78
C SER A 70 14.11 14.59 -3.93
N GLU A 71 15.41 14.88 -3.81
CA GLU A 71 16.33 14.14 -2.96
C GLU A 71 16.35 14.76 -1.57
N CYS A 72 16.17 13.94 -0.54
CA CYS A 72 16.31 14.37 0.84
C CYS A 72 17.78 14.71 1.13
N ARG A 73 18.06 15.85 1.76
CA ARG A 73 19.44 16.28 2.04
C ARG A 73 20.10 15.50 3.18
N ASP A 74 19.30 14.88 4.04
CA ASP A 74 19.79 14.20 5.25
C ASP A 74 20.04 12.71 5.04
N CYS A 75 19.15 12.04 4.29
CA CYS A 75 19.24 10.59 4.02
C CYS A 75 19.49 10.23 2.55
N HIS A 76 19.55 11.20 1.64
CA HIS A 76 19.70 11.00 0.18
C HIS A 76 18.61 10.13 -0.48
N GLU A 77 17.51 9.84 0.23
CA GLU A 77 16.37 9.13 -0.33
C GLU A 77 15.49 10.05 -1.16
N ARG A 78 14.87 9.50 -2.21
CA ARG A 78 13.94 10.24 -3.06
C ARG A 78 12.57 10.30 -2.40
N HIS A 79 12.04 11.50 -2.24
CA HIS A 79 10.70 11.73 -1.71
C HIS A 79 9.86 12.59 -2.65
N LEU A 80 8.55 12.38 -2.64
CA LEU A 80 7.61 13.20 -3.42
C LEU A 80 7.45 14.57 -2.77
N VAL A 81 7.57 15.64 -3.56
CA VAL A 81 7.31 17.01 -3.11
C VAL A 81 6.11 17.59 -3.83
N CYS A 82 5.16 18.16 -3.08
CA CYS A 82 4.03 18.86 -3.69
C CYS A 82 4.49 20.19 -4.29
N GLY A 83 4.41 20.31 -5.62
CA GLY A 83 4.69 21.53 -6.37
C GLY A 83 3.54 22.55 -6.34
N LEU A 84 2.37 22.16 -5.81
CA LEU A 84 1.17 23.00 -5.73
C LEU A 84 1.07 23.81 -4.42
N ARG A 85 2.19 24.04 -3.71
CA ARG A 85 2.25 24.87 -2.49
C ARG A 85 1.73 26.29 -2.81
N GLY A 86 0.42 26.50 -2.60
CA GLY A 86 -0.30 27.72 -2.94
C GLY A 86 -1.83 27.56 -3.15
N ARG A 87 -2.37 26.34 -3.30
CA ARG A 87 -3.84 26.13 -3.38
C ARG A 87 -4.30 24.95 -2.52
N ASP A 88 -4.09 25.07 -1.21
CA ASP A 88 -4.79 24.23 -0.24
C ASP A 88 -6.23 24.76 -0.10
N LYS A 89 -7.14 24.20 -0.91
CA LYS A 89 -8.53 24.03 -0.48
C LYS A 89 -8.88 22.56 -0.70
N PRO A 90 -9.26 21.82 0.34
CA PRO A 90 -9.74 20.46 0.17
C PRO A 90 -11.01 20.53 -0.67
N ARG A 91 -10.96 20.01 -1.91
CA ARG A 91 -12.20 19.72 -2.65
C ARG A 91 -12.86 18.55 -1.95
N GLY A 92 -13.67 18.86 -0.94
CA GLY A 92 -14.58 17.91 -0.33
C GLY A 92 -15.34 17.18 -1.44
N ARG A 93 -15.23 15.85 -1.46
CA ARG A 93 -16.09 15.00 -2.30
C ARG A 93 -17.53 15.40 -2.00
N LYS A 94 -18.23 15.91 -3.01
CA LYS A 94 -19.69 16.01 -2.96
C LYS A 94 -20.21 14.57 -2.81
N THR A 95 -20.73 14.23 -1.65
CA THR A 95 -21.57 13.05 -1.47
C THR A 95 -22.75 13.16 -2.44
N PRO A 96 -23.07 12.14 -3.24
CA PRO A 96 -24.30 12.15 -4.01
C PRO A 96 -25.49 12.19 -3.04
N ARG A 97 -26.45 13.10 -3.29
CA ARG A 97 -27.69 13.18 -2.52
C ARG A 97 -28.47 11.88 -2.69
N PRO A 98 -29.08 11.32 -1.62
CA PRO A 98 -30.08 10.27 -1.80
C PRO A 98 -31.27 10.86 -2.58
N MET A 99 -31.69 10.19 -3.66
CA MET A 99 -33.03 10.40 -4.21
C MET A 99 -34.01 9.66 -3.29
N GLU A 100 -35.05 10.40 -2.87
CA GLU A 100 -36.24 9.88 -2.19
C GLU A 100 -36.91 8.74 -2.97
#